data_AF-A0AB39TKZ1-F1
#
_entry.id   AF-A0AB39TKZ1-F1
#
_cell.length_a   1.000
_cell.length_b   1.000
_cell.length_c   1.000
_cell.angle_alpha   90.00
_cell.angle_beta   90.00
_cell.angle_gamma   90.00
#
_symmetry.space_group_name_H-M   'P 1'
#
loop_
_entity.id
_entity.type
_entity.pdbx_description
1 polymer ?
#
loop_
_entity_poly.entity_id
_entity_poly.type
_entity_poly.pdbx_seq_one_letter_code
_entity_poly.pdbx_strand_id
1 'polypeptide(L)'
;MSGAHREAATPTAPAAAAAAAALGEELADWCRTGTERTFPYTALLAHLRSVGKHFLAPDLLDRLAACRTRHRADLLAAGPEEAPGSFLGRFLDVVLDKYDDHYDYPSYTALELLRRPPSGDWRKLRYRRDRLVLLLLADLVDFEQRALDGHPEHPVEMLPDARVLDKRRRLAVRVMEPAALRVLAPGTVDPGTVAATPGRTAPTLLADAVRDTLSDEERLTLAASVQPVYVLHDEYLFLRVLQSFEATFTFMSGALACAVRQLHGEEPGEAAPAVAAVADVLKESLPLFSLLATMQPESFRIFRQFTDGASAIQSEGYKTFESFCSTPLRARLDSAAFTSVPRVRAAVLEGRETVQGTWHDVADSGWLKEADATAVRAAATQLESVHQRWKQTHYRLAVRMIGERTGTGATEGVPYLEAVIANRLFPSLVRETTAA
;
A
#
# COMPACT_ATOMS: atom_id res chain seq x y z
N MET A 1 12.12 -26.13 30.02
CA MET A 1 12.79 -27.03 29.06
C MET A 1 13.00 -26.24 27.78
N SER A 2 14.26 -26.18 27.36
CA SER A 2 14.79 -25.34 26.28
C SER A 2 14.08 -25.61 24.94
N GLY A 3 13.44 -24.59 24.38
CA GLY A 3 12.85 -24.64 23.05
C GLY A 3 13.97 -24.47 22.03
N ALA A 4 14.24 -25.52 21.27
CA ALA A 4 15.21 -25.49 20.17
C ALA A 4 14.80 -24.42 19.15
N HIS A 5 15.55 -23.31 19.12
CA HIS A 5 15.60 -22.44 17.95
C HIS A 5 16.10 -23.29 16.79
N ARG A 6 15.22 -23.61 15.84
CA ARG A 6 15.67 -24.01 14.51
C ARG A 6 16.44 -22.82 13.96
N GLU A 7 17.76 -22.94 13.83
CA GLU A 7 18.56 -22.05 13.00
C GLU A 7 17.87 -22.00 11.63
N ALA A 8 17.35 -20.82 11.26
CA ALA A 8 16.90 -20.58 9.91
C ALA A 8 18.15 -20.71 9.02
N ALA A 9 18.24 -21.82 8.29
CA ALA A 9 19.37 -22.06 7.41
C ALA A 9 19.43 -20.92 6.39
N THR A 10 20.52 -20.16 6.40
CA THR A 10 20.87 -19.28 5.29
C THR A 10 20.96 -20.16 4.05
N PRO A 11 20.34 -19.81 2.90
CA PRO A 11 20.44 -20.63 1.71
C PRO A 11 21.89 -20.61 1.19
N THR A 12 22.72 -21.54 1.64
CA THR A 12 24.08 -21.73 1.12
C THR A 12 24.01 -22.54 -0.16
N ALA A 13 23.82 -21.85 -1.27
CA ALA A 13 24.09 -22.36 -2.61
C ALA A 13 25.36 -21.69 -3.17
N PRO A 14 26.31 -22.43 -3.76
CA PRO A 14 27.51 -21.84 -4.37
C PRO A 14 27.20 -20.80 -5.45
N ALA A 15 26.06 -20.95 -6.14
CA ALA A 15 25.57 -19.98 -7.12
C ALA A 15 25.14 -18.63 -6.49
N ALA A 16 24.55 -18.64 -5.29
CA ALA A 16 24.15 -17.43 -4.58
C ALA A 16 25.37 -16.62 -4.11
N ALA A 17 26.43 -17.31 -3.65
CA ALA A 17 27.71 -16.69 -3.29
C ALA A 17 28.41 -16.07 -4.52
N ALA A 18 28.41 -16.76 -5.66
CA ALA A 18 28.98 -16.22 -6.90
C ALA A 18 28.22 -14.97 -7.39
N ALA A 19 26.88 -15.00 -7.36
CA ALA A 19 26.06 -13.84 -7.71
C ALA A 19 26.28 -12.66 -6.75
N ALA A 20 26.41 -12.91 -5.45
CA ALA A 20 26.72 -11.88 -4.46
C ALA A 20 28.10 -11.24 -4.71
N ALA A 21 29.11 -12.04 -5.04
CA ALA A 21 30.44 -11.53 -5.36
C ALA A 21 30.44 -10.65 -6.62
N ALA A 22 29.79 -11.11 -7.70
CA ALA A 22 29.65 -10.33 -8.94
C ALA A 22 28.91 -9.00 -8.71
N LEU A 23 27.83 -9.02 -7.94
CA LEU A 23 27.12 -7.81 -7.54
C LEU A 23 28.01 -6.86 -6.71
N GLY A 24 28.83 -7.41 -5.81
CA GLY A 24 29.78 -6.62 -5.02
C GLY A 24 30.83 -5.91 -5.87
N GLU A 25 31.31 -6.54 -6.95
CA GLU A 25 32.21 -5.94 -7.93
C GLU A 25 31.51 -4.86 -8.76
N GLU A 26 30.30 -5.13 -9.25
CA GLU A 26 29.49 -4.17 -10.01
C GLU A 26 29.15 -2.92 -9.18
N LEU A 27 28.80 -3.09 -7.90
CA LEU A 27 28.59 -1.98 -6.98
C LEU A 27 29.89 -1.22 -6.68
N ALA A 28 31.02 -1.90 -6.55
CA ALA A 28 32.31 -1.24 -6.35
C ALA A 28 32.69 -0.38 -7.57
N ASP A 29 32.45 -0.89 -8.78
CA ASP A 29 32.64 -0.13 -10.01
C ASP A 29 31.68 1.06 -10.10
N TRP A 30 30.39 0.82 -9.85
CA TRP A 30 29.38 1.87 -9.82
C TRP A 30 29.72 2.96 -8.80
N CYS A 31 30.18 2.58 -7.61
CA CYS A 31 30.59 3.52 -6.56
C CYS A 31 31.75 4.43 -7.00
N ARG A 32 32.52 4.13 -8.06
CA ARG A 32 33.58 5.03 -8.58
C ARG A 32 33.07 6.09 -9.55
N THR A 33 32.25 5.70 -10.53
CA THR A 33 31.88 6.58 -11.66
C THR A 33 30.41 6.47 -12.08
N GLY A 34 29.62 5.65 -11.40
CA GLY A 34 28.23 5.39 -11.74
C GLY A 34 27.31 6.59 -11.54
N THR A 35 26.15 6.53 -12.21
CA THR A 35 25.05 7.47 -12.10
C THR A 35 23.78 6.72 -11.70
N GLU A 36 22.72 7.44 -11.32
CA GLU A 36 21.42 6.82 -11.00
C GLU A 36 20.91 5.86 -12.09
N ARG A 37 21.12 6.20 -13.37
CA ARG A 37 20.67 5.38 -14.51
C ARG A 37 21.48 4.10 -14.70
N THR A 38 22.75 4.09 -14.28
CA THR A 38 23.65 2.94 -14.44
C THR A 38 23.73 2.09 -13.18
N PHE A 39 22.94 2.41 -12.14
CA PHE A 39 22.91 1.62 -10.92
C PHE A 39 22.39 0.20 -11.19
N PRO A 40 22.99 -0.85 -10.61
CA PRO A 40 22.68 -2.24 -10.94
C PRO A 40 21.39 -2.74 -10.27
N TYR A 41 20.27 -2.07 -10.53
CA TYR A 41 18.96 -2.39 -9.94
C TYR A 41 18.56 -3.84 -10.17
N THR A 42 18.68 -4.32 -11.41
CA THR A 42 18.25 -5.68 -11.77
C THR A 42 19.01 -6.74 -11.00
N ALA A 43 20.34 -6.64 -10.95
CA ALA A 43 21.20 -7.59 -10.24
C ALA A 43 20.94 -7.54 -8.72
N LEU A 44 20.85 -6.34 -8.15
CA LEU A 44 20.56 -6.17 -6.72
C LEU A 44 19.18 -6.70 -6.34
N LEU A 45 18.14 -6.40 -7.13
CA LEU A 45 16.78 -6.87 -6.85
C LEU A 45 16.65 -8.39 -6.98
N ALA A 46 17.31 -8.99 -7.98
CA ALA A 46 17.36 -10.44 -8.13
C ALA A 46 18.05 -11.10 -6.92
N HIS A 47 19.17 -10.54 -6.46
CA HIS A 47 19.87 -11.03 -5.27
C HIS A 47 19.05 -10.83 -3.99
N LEU A 48 18.49 -9.64 -3.79
CA LEU A 48 17.66 -9.32 -2.62
C LEU A 48 16.48 -10.28 -2.50
N ARG A 49 15.79 -10.58 -3.61
CA ARG A 49 14.64 -11.51 -3.59
C ARG A 49 15.04 -12.96 -3.40
N SER A 50 16.26 -13.34 -3.81
CA SER A 50 16.75 -14.72 -3.63
C SER A 50 17.25 -15.02 -2.22
N VAL A 51 17.68 -14.00 -1.47
CA VAL A 51 18.13 -14.16 -0.07
C VAL A 51 17.19 -13.57 0.99
N GLY A 52 16.32 -12.63 0.59
CA GLY A 52 15.50 -11.80 1.48
C GLY A 52 16.26 -10.58 1.99
N LYS A 53 15.60 -9.41 2.03
CA LYS A 53 16.21 -8.14 2.47
C LYS A 53 16.85 -8.22 3.85
N HIS A 54 16.25 -8.99 4.77
CA HIS A 54 16.78 -9.13 6.12
C HIS A 54 18.13 -9.86 6.20
N PHE A 55 18.45 -10.68 5.18
CA PHE A 55 19.62 -11.56 5.15
C PHE A 55 20.68 -11.11 4.15
N LEU A 56 20.61 -9.86 3.67
CA LEU A 56 21.70 -9.26 2.91
C LEU A 56 22.99 -9.26 3.75
N ALA A 57 24.11 -9.67 3.14
CA ALA A 57 25.38 -9.78 3.84
C ALA A 57 25.87 -8.39 4.33
N PRO A 58 26.51 -8.30 5.52
CA PRO A 58 27.05 -7.03 6.04
C PRO A 58 27.93 -6.28 5.04
N ASP A 59 28.87 -6.97 4.39
CA ASP A 59 29.76 -6.37 3.38
C ASP A 59 29.00 -5.74 2.19
N LEU A 60 27.85 -6.31 1.81
CA LEU A 60 27.00 -5.76 0.76
C LEU A 60 26.25 -4.52 1.25
N LEU A 61 25.74 -4.55 2.49
CA LEU A 61 25.08 -3.40 3.12
C LEU A 61 26.05 -2.20 3.24
N ASP A 62 27.29 -2.43 3.68
CA ASP A 62 28.33 -1.40 3.77
C ASP A 62 28.61 -0.76 2.39
N ARG A 63 28.68 -1.58 1.33
CA ARG A 63 28.87 -1.08 -0.05
C ARG A 63 27.69 -0.26 -0.52
N LEU A 64 26.46 -0.72 -0.29
CA LEU A 64 25.25 0.02 -0.63
C LEU A 64 25.17 1.35 0.12
N ALA A 65 25.55 1.36 1.41
CA ALA A 65 25.63 2.58 2.22
C ALA A 65 26.69 3.56 1.69
N ALA A 66 27.85 3.06 1.26
CA ALA A 66 28.88 3.87 0.60
C ALA A 66 28.37 4.47 -0.72
N CYS A 67 27.70 3.67 -1.56
CA CYS A 67 27.12 4.13 -2.82
C CYS A 67 26.02 5.18 -2.58
N ARG A 68 25.17 5.02 -1.56
CA ARG A 68 24.19 6.03 -1.14
C ARG A 68 24.85 7.33 -0.69
N THR A 69 25.91 7.24 0.11
CA THR A 69 26.64 8.40 0.64
C THR A 69 27.28 9.20 -0.48
N ARG A 70 27.95 8.54 -1.42
CA ARG A 70 28.49 9.19 -2.61
C ARG A 70 27.39 9.84 -3.43
N HIS A 71 26.31 9.10 -3.73
CA HIS A 71 25.21 9.62 -4.55
C HIS A 71 24.60 10.90 -3.96
N ARG A 72 24.41 10.94 -2.63
CA ARG A 72 23.95 12.15 -1.93
C ARG A 72 24.94 13.31 -2.03
N ALA A 73 26.25 13.03 -1.97
CA ALA A 73 27.27 14.05 -2.16
C ALA A 73 27.25 14.61 -3.60
N ASP A 74 27.09 13.75 -4.60
CA ASP A 74 26.98 14.14 -6.01
C ASP A 74 25.75 15.05 -6.24
N LEU A 75 24.59 14.72 -5.67
CA LEU A 75 23.38 15.56 -5.75
C LEU A 75 23.56 16.93 -5.05
N LEU A 76 24.18 16.95 -3.88
CA LEU A 76 24.46 18.19 -3.15
C LEU A 76 25.43 19.10 -3.92
N ALA A 77 26.41 18.51 -4.61
CA ALA A 77 27.34 19.23 -5.47
C ALA A 77 26.67 19.78 -6.74
N ALA A 78 25.65 19.08 -7.27
CA ALA A 78 24.90 19.52 -8.45
C ALA A 78 23.90 20.67 -8.15
N GLY A 79 23.45 20.79 -6.89
CA GLY A 79 22.72 21.95 -6.39
C GLY A 79 21.51 21.58 -5.50
N PRO A 80 21.04 22.51 -4.65
CA PRO A 80 19.96 22.23 -3.70
C PRO A 80 18.61 21.93 -4.34
N GLU A 81 18.38 22.29 -5.61
CA GLU A 81 17.17 21.90 -6.35
C GLU A 81 17.19 20.43 -6.81
N GLU A 82 18.38 19.82 -6.96
CA GLU A 82 18.55 18.40 -7.30
C GLU A 82 18.68 17.50 -6.06
N ALA A 83 18.93 18.09 -4.88
CA ALA A 83 19.26 17.40 -3.64
C ALA A 83 18.10 16.58 -2.98
N PRO A 84 16.82 16.99 -3.01
CA PRO A 84 15.74 16.19 -2.47
C PRO A 84 15.15 15.25 -3.54
N GLY A 85 15.32 13.94 -3.34
CA GLY A 85 14.40 12.96 -3.94
C GLY A 85 14.77 12.43 -5.31
N SER A 86 16.02 12.02 -5.50
CA SER A 86 16.34 11.10 -6.60
C SER A 86 15.70 9.71 -6.36
N PHE A 87 15.45 8.94 -7.43
CA PHE A 87 14.88 7.60 -7.29
C PHE A 87 15.85 6.66 -6.59
N LEU A 88 17.15 6.73 -6.93
CA LEU A 88 18.18 5.89 -6.31
C LEU A 88 18.28 6.14 -4.80
N GLY A 89 18.24 7.40 -4.38
CA GLY A 89 18.30 7.76 -2.96
C GLY A 89 17.17 7.11 -2.17
N ARG A 90 15.92 7.29 -2.62
CA ARG A 90 14.74 6.65 -1.97
C ARG A 90 14.82 5.13 -2.03
N PHE A 91 15.29 4.57 -3.14
CA PHE A 91 15.43 3.12 -3.29
C PHE A 91 16.42 2.56 -2.27
N LEU A 92 17.60 3.18 -2.13
CA LEU A 92 18.61 2.76 -1.16
C LEU A 92 18.14 2.98 0.29
N ASP A 93 17.35 4.02 0.56
CA ASP A 93 16.73 4.21 1.88
C ASP A 93 15.77 3.07 2.25
N VAL A 94 15.03 2.53 1.28
CA VAL A 94 14.17 1.36 1.50
C VAL A 94 14.98 0.07 1.68
N VAL A 95 16.08 -0.09 0.94
CA VAL A 95 16.95 -1.29 1.05
C VAL A 95 17.72 -1.30 2.37
N LEU A 96 18.20 -0.13 2.82
CA LEU A 96 19.06 0.04 4.00
C LEU A 96 18.27 0.40 5.27
N ASP A 97 16.94 0.36 5.25
CA ASP A 97 16.11 0.76 6.38
C ASP A 97 16.48 0.06 7.70
N LYS A 98 16.73 -1.25 7.68
CA LYS A 98 17.21 -2.01 8.85
C LYS A 98 18.65 -1.69 9.22
N TYR A 99 19.50 -1.44 8.23
CA TYR A 99 20.90 -1.06 8.46
C TYR A 99 20.98 0.28 9.20
N ASP A 100 20.06 1.19 8.92
CA ASP A 100 19.96 2.52 9.55
C ASP A 100 19.10 2.57 10.82
N ASP A 101 18.58 1.42 11.31
CA ASP A 101 17.63 1.36 12.43
C ASP A 101 16.35 2.20 12.22
N HIS A 102 15.94 2.35 10.96
CA HIS A 102 14.77 3.11 10.51
C HIS A 102 13.68 2.20 9.92
N TYR A 103 13.69 0.90 10.22
CA TYR A 103 12.76 -0.06 9.67
C TYR A 103 11.33 0.16 10.22
N ASP A 104 10.42 0.55 9.33
CA ASP A 104 9.02 0.81 9.64
C ASP A 104 8.09 0.29 8.54
N TYR A 105 6.78 0.49 8.68
CA TYR A 105 5.82 0.05 7.68
C TYR A 105 5.98 0.76 6.31
N PRO A 106 6.11 2.10 6.23
CA PRO A 106 6.43 2.77 4.97
C PRO A 106 7.66 2.22 4.24
N SER A 107 8.75 1.97 4.96
CA SER A 107 9.98 1.40 4.40
C SER A 107 9.75 -0.05 3.98
N TYR A 108 9.11 -0.88 4.81
CA TYR A 108 8.79 -2.27 4.47
C TYR A 108 7.94 -2.40 3.20
N THR A 109 6.96 -1.53 3.04
CA THR A 109 6.06 -1.53 1.86
C THR A 109 6.57 -0.67 0.70
N ALA A 110 7.79 -0.12 0.82
CA ALA A 110 8.45 0.71 -0.19
C ALA A 110 7.59 1.91 -0.66
N LEU A 111 6.81 2.52 0.25
CA LEU A 111 5.80 3.52 -0.13
C LEU A 111 6.42 4.80 -0.67
N GLU A 112 7.64 5.15 -0.28
CA GLU A 112 8.39 6.28 -0.82
C GLU A 112 8.74 6.13 -2.31
N LEU A 113 8.71 4.90 -2.85
CA LEU A 113 8.88 4.67 -4.29
C LEU A 113 7.57 4.80 -5.06
N LEU A 114 6.44 4.56 -4.40
CA LEU A 114 5.12 4.46 -5.02
C LEU A 114 4.26 5.72 -4.85
N ARG A 115 4.38 6.39 -3.70
CA ARG A 115 3.54 7.52 -3.33
C ARG A 115 3.98 8.76 -4.08
N ARG A 116 2.98 9.49 -4.57
CA ARG A 116 3.12 10.88 -5.03
C ARG A 116 2.23 11.75 -4.14
N PRO A 117 2.67 12.95 -3.72
CA PRO A 117 1.83 13.83 -2.91
C PRO A 117 0.46 14.05 -3.58
N PRO A 118 -0.66 13.87 -2.84
CA PRO A 118 -1.98 14.10 -3.41
C PRO A 118 -2.18 15.60 -3.63
N SER A 119 -2.16 16.04 -4.89
CA SER A 119 -2.45 17.41 -5.27
C SER A 119 -3.41 17.47 -6.46
N GLY A 120 -4.28 18.49 -6.46
CA GLY A 120 -5.24 18.76 -7.52
C GLY A 120 -6.62 18.10 -7.34
N ASP A 121 -7.32 17.99 -8.46
CA ASP A 121 -8.68 17.43 -8.58
C ASP A 121 -8.73 15.94 -8.20
N TRP A 122 -9.73 15.56 -7.40
CA TRP A 122 -9.96 14.17 -6.99
C TRP A 122 -10.13 13.20 -8.17
N ARG A 123 -10.66 13.65 -9.32
CA ARG A 123 -10.79 12.80 -10.52
C ARG A 123 -9.43 12.38 -11.07
N LYS A 124 -8.46 13.31 -11.09
CA LYS A 124 -7.06 13.01 -11.46
C LYS A 124 -6.39 12.09 -10.44
N LEU A 125 -6.67 12.30 -9.15
CA LEU A 125 -6.19 11.40 -8.09
C LEU A 125 -6.75 9.99 -8.25
N ARG A 126 -8.04 9.85 -8.63
CA ARG A 126 -8.67 8.55 -8.90
C ARG A 126 -7.99 7.84 -10.06
N TYR A 127 -7.75 8.53 -11.17
CA TYR A 127 -7.02 7.97 -12.30
C TYR A 127 -5.62 7.48 -11.90
N ARG A 128 -4.85 8.28 -11.15
CA ARG A 128 -3.52 7.89 -10.66
C ARG A 128 -3.57 6.64 -9.77
N ARG A 129 -4.54 6.57 -8.86
CA ARG A 129 -4.75 5.38 -8.01
C ARG A 129 -5.10 4.16 -8.85
N ASP A 130 -6.02 4.31 -9.80
CA ASP A 130 -6.48 3.21 -10.64
C ASP A 130 -5.34 2.67 -11.50
N ARG A 131 -4.53 3.57 -12.10
CA ARG A 131 -3.30 3.20 -12.79
C ARG A 131 -2.35 2.42 -11.89
N LEU A 132 -2.06 2.92 -10.68
CA LEU A 132 -1.15 2.24 -9.76
C LEU A 132 -1.68 0.87 -9.33
N VAL A 133 -2.97 0.73 -9.02
CA VAL A 133 -3.55 -0.58 -8.64
C VAL A 133 -3.52 -1.57 -9.80
N LEU A 134 -3.79 -1.12 -11.03
CA LEU A 134 -3.63 -1.97 -12.22
C LEU A 134 -2.19 -2.46 -12.37
N LEU A 135 -1.22 -1.56 -12.22
CA LEU A 135 0.20 -1.91 -12.31
C LEU A 135 0.62 -2.94 -11.26
N LEU A 136 0.28 -2.70 -9.99
CA LEU A 136 0.62 -3.57 -8.86
C LEU A 136 0.02 -4.97 -9.00
N LEU A 137 -1.23 -5.06 -9.46
CA LEU A 137 -1.94 -6.33 -9.56
C LEU A 137 -1.66 -7.07 -10.87
N ALA A 138 -1.37 -6.38 -11.97
CA ALA A 138 -0.86 -7.01 -13.18
C ALA A 138 0.49 -7.68 -12.93
N ASP A 139 1.39 -7.00 -12.20
CA ASP A 139 2.66 -7.56 -11.76
C ASP A 139 2.50 -8.82 -10.88
N LEU A 140 1.54 -8.81 -9.95
CA LEU A 140 1.19 -10.00 -9.17
C LEU A 140 0.63 -11.12 -10.05
N VAL A 141 -0.25 -10.81 -11.00
CA VAL A 141 -0.81 -11.81 -11.94
C VAL A 141 0.31 -12.47 -12.75
N ASP A 142 1.27 -11.69 -13.22
CA ASP A 142 2.44 -12.18 -13.96
C ASP A 142 3.33 -13.08 -13.09
N PHE A 143 3.58 -12.67 -11.84
CA PHE A 143 4.36 -13.47 -10.87
C PHE A 143 3.70 -14.84 -10.62
N GLU A 144 2.39 -14.87 -10.37
CA GLU A 144 1.63 -16.10 -10.16
C GLU A 144 1.51 -16.94 -11.45
N GLN A 145 1.46 -16.29 -12.63
CA GLN A 145 1.44 -16.94 -13.94
C GLN A 145 2.75 -17.69 -14.23
N ARG A 146 3.91 -17.06 -14.01
CA ARG A 146 5.22 -17.71 -14.22
C ARG A 146 5.38 -18.95 -13.35
N ALA A 147 4.93 -18.88 -12.10
CA ALA A 147 4.89 -20.03 -11.21
C ALA A 147 4.01 -21.18 -11.75
N LEU A 148 2.82 -20.85 -12.26
CA LEU A 148 1.92 -21.83 -12.89
C LEU A 148 2.49 -22.49 -14.13
N ASP A 149 3.25 -21.74 -14.92
CA ASP A 149 3.90 -22.24 -16.13
C ASP A 149 5.18 -23.06 -15.84
N GLY A 150 5.51 -23.28 -14.56
CA GLY A 150 6.67 -24.07 -14.14
C GLY A 150 7.99 -23.28 -14.10
N HIS A 151 7.93 -21.95 -14.16
CA HIS A 151 9.09 -21.05 -14.15
C HIS A 151 9.01 -20.04 -12.98
N PRO A 152 8.88 -20.48 -11.72
CA PRO A 152 8.73 -19.55 -10.60
C PRO A 152 9.97 -18.65 -10.44
N GLU A 153 9.72 -17.37 -10.15
CA GLU A 153 10.75 -16.39 -9.82
C GLU A 153 10.83 -16.20 -8.31
N HIS A 154 12.01 -15.83 -7.78
CA HIS A 154 12.15 -15.56 -6.34
C HIS A 154 11.26 -14.40 -5.89
N PRO A 155 10.64 -14.49 -4.70
CA PRO A 155 10.76 -15.55 -3.68
C PRO A 155 9.96 -16.82 -4.03
N VAL A 156 10.54 -18.02 -3.82
CA VAL A 156 9.94 -19.32 -4.26
C VAL A 156 9.62 -20.29 -3.12
N GLU A 157 10.03 -20.01 -1.89
CA GLU A 157 9.76 -20.94 -0.79
C GLU A 157 8.27 -20.98 -0.43
N MET A 158 7.80 -22.17 -0.03
CA MET A 158 6.39 -22.45 0.22
C MET A 158 5.48 -22.11 -0.97
N LEU A 159 5.93 -22.41 -2.20
CA LEU A 159 5.14 -22.19 -3.41
C LEU A 159 3.74 -22.84 -3.29
N PRO A 160 2.65 -22.08 -3.48
CA PRO A 160 1.30 -22.63 -3.48
C PRO A 160 1.04 -23.60 -4.64
N ASP A 161 0.05 -24.47 -4.48
CA ASP A 161 -0.40 -25.35 -5.57
C ASP A 161 -1.08 -24.57 -6.72
N ALA A 162 -1.16 -25.20 -7.89
CA ALA A 162 -1.74 -24.59 -9.09
C ALA A 162 -3.18 -24.06 -8.89
N ARG A 163 -3.98 -24.70 -8.04
CA ARG A 163 -5.36 -24.26 -7.77
C ARG A 163 -5.36 -22.94 -6.98
N VAL A 164 -4.45 -22.78 -6.02
CA VAL A 164 -4.29 -21.53 -5.27
C VAL A 164 -3.76 -20.41 -6.16
N LEU A 165 -2.70 -20.66 -6.93
CA LEU A 165 -2.12 -19.67 -7.87
C LEU A 165 -3.18 -19.17 -8.86
N ASP A 166 -3.94 -20.09 -9.45
CA ASP A 166 -5.02 -19.78 -10.38
C ASP A 166 -6.18 -19.00 -9.74
N LYS A 167 -6.52 -19.33 -8.48
CA LYS A 167 -7.49 -18.55 -7.69
C LYS A 167 -7.00 -17.13 -7.40
N ARG A 168 -5.72 -16.93 -7.11
CA ARG A 168 -5.13 -15.60 -6.85
C ARG A 168 -5.24 -14.70 -8.06
N ARG A 169 -4.85 -15.18 -9.25
CA ARG A 169 -4.96 -14.42 -10.50
C ARG A 169 -6.39 -13.93 -10.75
N ARG A 170 -7.40 -14.79 -10.58
CA ARG A 170 -8.83 -14.38 -10.70
C ARG A 170 -9.26 -13.34 -9.67
N LEU A 171 -8.81 -13.47 -8.43
CA LEU A 171 -9.16 -12.52 -7.37
C LEU A 171 -8.46 -11.17 -7.58
N ALA A 172 -7.24 -11.16 -8.12
CA ALA A 172 -6.57 -9.94 -8.54
C ALA A 172 -7.34 -9.25 -9.68
N VAL A 173 -7.73 -9.99 -10.73
CA VAL A 173 -8.56 -9.47 -11.83
C VAL A 173 -9.84 -8.81 -11.32
N ARG A 174 -10.53 -9.44 -10.35
CA ARG A 174 -11.75 -8.86 -9.77
C ARG A 174 -11.54 -7.48 -9.16
N VAL A 175 -10.35 -7.20 -8.61
CA VAL A 175 -9.99 -5.87 -8.08
C VAL A 175 -9.61 -4.91 -9.22
N MET A 176 -8.99 -5.43 -10.28
CA MET A 176 -8.51 -4.65 -11.42
C MET A 176 -9.65 -4.17 -12.34
N GLU A 177 -10.70 -4.98 -12.55
CA GLU A 177 -11.76 -4.73 -13.54
C GLU A 177 -12.39 -3.31 -13.45
N PRO A 178 -12.80 -2.78 -12.28
CA PRO A 178 -13.37 -1.42 -12.21
C PRO A 178 -12.37 -0.32 -12.62
N ALA A 179 -11.10 -0.47 -12.24
CA ALA A 179 -10.04 0.46 -12.62
C ALA A 179 -9.72 0.35 -14.11
N ALA A 180 -9.71 -0.88 -14.65
CA ALA A 180 -9.45 -1.16 -16.06
C ALA A 180 -10.48 -0.49 -16.98
N LEU A 181 -11.77 -0.54 -16.61
CA LEU A 181 -12.85 0.13 -17.33
C LEU A 181 -12.68 1.65 -17.44
N ARG A 182 -11.91 2.26 -16.51
CA ARG A 182 -11.69 3.72 -16.46
C ARG A 182 -10.36 4.16 -17.06
N VAL A 183 -9.35 3.28 -17.06
CA VAL A 183 -7.96 3.63 -17.41
C VAL A 183 -7.53 3.04 -18.75
N LEU A 184 -7.93 1.81 -19.05
CA LEU A 184 -7.50 1.12 -20.28
C LEU A 184 -8.35 1.54 -21.47
N ALA A 185 -7.86 1.21 -22.67
CA ALA A 185 -8.56 1.53 -23.91
C ALA A 185 -9.98 0.93 -23.92
N PRO A 186 -10.98 1.64 -24.48
CA PRO A 186 -12.32 1.09 -24.64
C PRO A 186 -12.29 -0.26 -25.37
N GLY A 187 -12.99 -1.25 -24.83
CA GLY A 187 -13.04 -2.61 -25.38
C GLY A 187 -12.01 -3.59 -24.80
N THR A 188 -11.01 -3.13 -24.03
CA THR A 188 -10.09 -4.05 -23.32
C THR A 188 -10.83 -4.92 -22.29
N VAL A 189 -11.83 -4.36 -21.62
CA VAL A 189 -12.68 -5.05 -20.65
C VAL A 189 -14.13 -4.77 -20.99
N ASP A 190 -14.97 -5.82 -21.02
CA ASP A 190 -16.40 -5.67 -21.28
C ASP A 190 -17.16 -5.25 -20.00
N PRO A 191 -17.79 -4.05 -19.98
CA PRO A 191 -18.52 -3.58 -18.81
C PRO A 191 -19.69 -4.51 -18.42
N GLY A 192 -20.35 -5.13 -19.40
CA GLY A 192 -21.48 -6.04 -19.16
C GLY A 192 -21.04 -7.29 -18.41
N THR A 193 -19.94 -7.89 -18.83
CA THR A 193 -19.32 -9.05 -18.18
C THR A 193 -18.85 -8.73 -16.78
N VAL A 194 -18.19 -7.59 -16.56
CA VAL A 194 -17.74 -7.16 -15.22
C VAL A 194 -18.94 -6.98 -14.29
N ALA A 195 -20.02 -6.36 -14.75
CA ALA A 195 -21.22 -6.17 -13.95
C ALA A 195 -21.93 -7.49 -13.61
N ALA A 196 -22.03 -8.41 -14.57
CA ALA A 196 -22.73 -9.69 -14.40
C ALA A 196 -21.91 -10.71 -13.60
N THR A 197 -20.61 -10.81 -13.88
CA THR A 197 -19.74 -11.84 -13.33
C THR A 197 -18.33 -11.30 -13.02
N PRO A 198 -18.15 -10.52 -11.93
CA PRO A 198 -16.85 -9.95 -11.57
C PRO A 198 -15.75 -11.00 -11.38
N GLY A 199 -14.54 -10.70 -11.85
CA GLY A 199 -13.35 -11.56 -11.77
C GLY A 199 -13.28 -12.64 -12.84
N ARG A 200 -13.95 -12.42 -13.98
CA ARG A 200 -14.03 -13.38 -15.10
C ARG A 200 -13.27 -12.95 -16.34
N THR A 201 -12.79 -11.71 -16.41
CA THR A 201 -11.82 -11.33 -17.45
C THR A 201 -10.60 -12.27 -17.35
N ALA A 202 -10.08 -12.70 -18.51
CA ALA A 202 -8.90 -13.57 -18.53
C ALA A 202 -7.71 -12.86 -17.87
N PRO A 203 -7.05 -13.45 -16.86
CA PRO A 203 -5.99 -12.76 -16.13
C PRO A 203 -4.83 -12.27 -16.99
N THR A 204 -4.37 -13.11 -17.92
CA THR A 204 -3.27 -12.76 -18.84
C THR A 204 -3.64 -11.61 -19.77
N LEU A 205 -4.85 -11.63 -20.36
CA LEU A 205 -5.32 -10.55 -21.23
C LEU A 205 -5.28 -9.20 -20.52
N LEU A 206 -5.75 -9.13 -19.27
CA LEU A 206 -5.75 -7.88 -18.53
C LEU A 206 -4.35 -7.47 -18.08
N ALA A 207 -3.52 -8.42 -17.65
CA ALA A 207 -2.14 -8.14 -17.26
C ALA A 207 -1.29 -7.66 -18.45
N ASP A 208 -1.41 -8.31 -19.62
CA ASP A 208 -0.75 -7.93 -20.86
C ASP A 208 -1.17 -6.53 -21.31
N ALA A 209 -2.47 -6.23 -21.30
CA ALA A 209 -2.96 -4.89 -21.64
C ALA A 209 -2.43 -3.78 -20.72
N VAL A 210 -2.20 -4.08 -19.44
CA VAL A 210 -1.53 -3.15 -18.52
C VAL A 210 -0.03 -3.06 -18.85
N ARG A 211 0.63 -4.20 -19.09
CA ARG A 211 2.07 -4.30 -19.37
C ARG A 211 2.48 -3.55 -20.64
N ASP A 212 1.62 -3.56 -21.66
CA ASP A 212 1.85 -2.88 -22.94
C ASP A 212 1.86 -1.36 -22.81
N THR A 213 1.35 -0.83 -21.70
CA THR A 213 1.32 0.62 -21.42
C THR A 213 2.43 1.09 -20.47
N LEU A 214 3.29 0.19 -20.01
CA LEU A 214 4.33 0.50 -19.01
C LEU A 214 5.45 1.37 -19.59
N SER A 215 5.70 2.52 -18.95
CA SER A 215 6.94 3.29 -19.16
C SER A 215 8.14 2.61 -18.47
N ASP A 216 9.36 2.95 -18.87
CA ASP A 216 10.58 2.44 -18.23
C ASP A 216 10.66 2.83 -16.73
N GLU A 217 10.20 4.04 -16.38
CA GLU A 217 10.11 4.49 -14.99
C GLU A 217 9.12 3.64 -14.18
N GLU A 218 7.95 3.33 -14.74
CA GLU A 218 6.96 2.46 -14.09
C GLU A 218 7.48 1.03 -13.93
N ARG A 219 8.19 0.48 -14.94
CA ARG A 219 8.83 -0.85 -14.85
C ARG A 219 9.83 -0.90 -13.70
N LEU A 220 10.72 0.08 -13.64
CA LEU A 220 11.72 0.15 -12.58
C LEU A 220 11.06 0.33 -11.20
N THR A 221 10.08 1.22 -11.09
CA THR A 221 9.34 1.46 -9.83
C THR A 221 8.62 0.21 -9.34
N LEU A 222 7.98 -0.54 -10.23
CA LEU A 222 7.31 -1.80 -9.86
C LEU A 222 8.30 -2.85 -9.40
N ALA A 223 9.41 -3.03 -10.11
CA ALA A 223 10.45 -3.97 -9.69
C ALA A 223 11.05 -3.55 -8.33
N ALA A 224 11.41 -2.27 -8.19
CA ALA A 224 12.06 -1.75 -7.00
C ALA A 224 11.17 -1.74 -5.75
N SER A 225 9.85 -1.73 -5.91
CA SER A 225 8.89 -1.69 -4.80
C SER A 225 8.57 -3.06 -4.18
N VAL A 226 9.15 -4.16 -4.67
CA VAL A 226 9.00 -5.48 -4.04
C VAL A 226 10.33 -5.92 -3.47
N GLN A 227 10.46 -5.69 -2.16
CA GLN A 227 11.66 -5.98 -1.38
C GLN A 227 11.28 -6.85 -0.17
N PRO A 228 10.95 -8.14 -0.39
CA PRO A 228 10.51 -9.03 0.67
C PRO A 228 11.62 -9.19 1.72
N VAL A 229 11.25 -9.23 3.00
CA VAL A 229 12.22 -9.44 4.08
C VAL A 229 12.76 -10.86 4.09
N TYR A 230 12.00 -11.81 3.53
CA TYR A 230 12.40 -13.21 3.42
C TYR A 230 12.07 -13.81 2.03
N VAL A 231 12.29 -15.12 1.88
CA VAL A 231 12.25 -15.81 0.58
C VAL A 231 10.96 -16.59 0.32
N LEU A 232 9.88 -16.25 1.04
CA LEU A 232 8.57 -16.91 0.93
C LEU A 232 7.71 -16.30 -0.18
N HIS A 233 7.15 -17.17 -1.04
CA HIS A 233 6.33 -16.78 -2.20
C HIS A 233 5.18 -15.83 -1.83
N ASP A 234 4.50 -16.12 -0.71
CA ASP A 234 3.34 -15.34 -0.28
C ASP A 234 3.69 -13.93 0.21
N GLU A 235 4.95 -13.62 0.51
CA GLU A 235 5.33 -12.27 0.89
C GLU A 235 5.18 -11.30 -0.29
N TYR A 236 5.37 -11.77 -1.53
CA TYR A 236 5.13 -10.99 -2.75
C TYR A 236 3.66 -10.55 -2.85
N LEU A 237 2.75 -11.50 -2.67
CA LEU A 237 1.30 -11.26 -2.58
C LEU A 237 0.98 -10.26 -1.47
N PHE A 238 1.57 -10.47 -0.28
CA PHE A 238 1.34 -9.64 0.90
C PHE A 238 1.70 -8.17 0.63
N LEU A 239 2.88 -7.92 0.08
CA LEU A 239 3.35 -6.57 -0.29
C LEU A 239 2.43 -5.91 -1.33
N ARG A 240 2.07 -6.61 -2.42
CA ARG A 240 1.20 -6.06 -3.48
C ARG A 240 -0.21 -5.72 -2.97
N VAL A 241 -0.75 -6.52 -2.06
CA VAL A 241 -2.03 -6.21 -1.40
C VAL A 241 -1.91 -4.97 -0.51
N LEU A 242 -0.87 -4.87 0.33
CA LEU A 242 -0.67 -3.69 1.19
C LEU A 242 -0.49 -2.42 0.37
N GLN A 243 0.34 -2.45 -0.67
CA GLN A 243 0.56 -1.33 -1.59
C GLN A 243 -0.73 -0.89 -2.29
N SER A 244 -1.60 -1.83 -2.65
CA SER A 244 -2.92 -1.54 -3.25
C SER A 244 -3.88 -0.87 -2.27
N PHE A 245 -3.84 -1.25 -0.98
CA PHE A 245 -4.57 -0.54 0.07
C PHE A 245 -4.00 0.87 0.31
N GLU A 246 -2.68 1.02 0.32
CA GLU A 246 -2.04 2.34 0.49
C GLU A 246 -2.31 3.29 -0.66
N ALA A 247 -2.33 2.80 -1.91
CA ALA A 247 -2.78 3.57 -3.07
C ALA A 247 -4.23 4.04 -2.89
N THR A 248 -5.09 3.18 -2.35
CA THR A 248 -6.48 3.50 -2.02
C THR A 248 -6.56 4.57 -0.93
N PHE A 249 -5.84 4.44 0.20
CA PHE A 249 -5.87 5.43 1.28
C PHE A 249 -5.27 6.78 0.87
N THR A 250 -4.27 6.79 -0.02
CA THR A 250 -3.69 8.01 -0.59
C THR A 250 -4.73 8.77 -1.42
N PHE A 251 -5.46 8.07 -2.29
CA PHE A 251 -6.60 8.66 -3.02
C PHE A 251 -7.67 9.19 -2.06
N MET A 252 -8.09 8.37 -1.09
CA MET A 252 -9.14 8.74 -0.14
C MET A 252 -8.79 10.02 0.62
N SER A 253 -7.55 10.14 1.09
CA SER A 253 -7.04 11.32 1.77
C SER A 253 -7.10 12.57 0.89
N GLY A 254 -6.64 12.47 -0.36
CA GLY A 254 -6.66 13.61 -1.28
C GLY A 254 -8.07 14.01 -1.74
N ALA A 255 -8.96 13.04 -1.94
CA ALA A 255 -10.35 13.29 -2.31
C ALA A 255 -11.14 13.93 -1.15
N LEU A 256 -10.96 13.47 0.10
CA LEU A 256 -11.58 14.11 1.27
C LEU A 256 -11.02 15.52 1.51
N ALA A 257 -9.72 15.73 1.30
CA ALA A 257 -9.14 17.08 1.33
C ALA A 257 -9.76 18.01 0.28
N CYS A 258 -10.11 17.47 -0.90
CA CYS A 258 -10.85 18.20 -1.93
C CYS A 258 -12.28 18.53 -1.47
N ALA A 259 -12.98 17.55 -0.87
CA ALA A 259 -14.32 17.74 -0.34
C ALA A 259 -14.36 18.82 0.76
N VAL A 260 -13.38 18.86 1.67
CA VAL A 260 -13.24 19.91 2.68
C VAL A 260 -13.14 21.29 2.02
N ARG A 261 -12.24 21.45 1.03
CA ARG A 261 -12.09 22.72 0.30
C ARG A 261 -13.36 23.14 -0.44
N GLN A 262 -14.10 22.19 -1.02
CA GLN A 262 -15.34 22.45 -1.74
C GLN A 262 -16.48 22.87 -0.82
N LEU A 263 -16.59 22.24 0.35
CA LEU A 263 -17.54 22.66 1.39
C LEU A 263 -17.20 24.09 1.88
N HIS A 264 -15.92 24.37 2.12
CA HIS A 264 -15.47 25.69 2.57
C HIS A 264 -15.68 26.79 1.50
N GLY A 265 -15.44 26.48 0.23
CA GLY A 265 -15.52 27.43 -0.90
C GLY A 265 -16.93 27.68 -1.46
N GLU A 266 -17.96 27.35 -0.70
CA GLU A 266 -19.37 27.49 -1.06
C GLU A 266 -19.89 26.62 -2.24
N GLU A 267 -19.23 25.49 -2.54
CA GLU A 267 -19.64 24.54 -3.60
C GLU A 267 -19.99 23.13 -3.05
N PRO A 268 -21.01 23.01 -2.17
CA PRO A 268 -21.34 21.74 -1.51
C PRO A 268 -21.80 20.65 -2.49
N GLY A 269 -22.37 21.02 -3.63
CA GLY A 269 -22.73 20.11 -4.71
C GLY A 269 -21.53 19.35 -5.30
N GLU A 270 -20.32 19.92 -5.27
CA GLU A 270 -19.11 19.27 -5.77
C GLU A 270 -18.40 18.40 -4.71
N ALA A 271 -18.70 18.62 -3.42
CA ALA A 271 -18.15 17.82 -2.32
C ALA A 271 -18.76 16.41 -2.26
N ALA A 272 -20.06 16.27 -2.50
CA ALA A 272 -20.74 14.96 -2.44
C ALA A 272 -20.15 13.93 -3.43
N PRO A 273 -19.89 14.26 -4.72
CA PRO A 273 -19.20 13.36 -5.65
C PRO A 273 -17.81 12.91 -5.17
N ALA A 274 -17.04 13.79 -4.55
CA ALA A 274 -15.72 13.45 -4.02
C ALA A 274 -15.83 12.43 -2.88
N VAL A 275 -16.73 12.64 -1.92
CA VAL A 275 -16.99 11.70 -0.82
C VAL A 275 -17.55 10.38 -1.33
N ALA A 276 -18.47 10.41 -2.31
CA ALA A 276 -19.03 9.20 -2.91
C ALA A 276 -17.94 8.36 -3.61
N ALA A 277 -17.01 9.02 -4.32
CA ALA A 277 -15.89 8.34 -4.97
C ALA A 277 -14.96 7.64 -3.96
N VAL A 278 -14.77 8.20 -2.76
CA VAL A 278 -14.04 7.56 -1.65
C VAL A 278 -14.74 6.27 -1.23
N ALA A 279 -16.07 6.30 -1.08
CA ALA A 279 -16.85 5.12 -0.72
C ALA A 279 -16.78 4.04 -1.80
N ASP A 280 -16.88 4.42 -3.07
CA ASP A 280 -16.80 3.50 -4.21
C ASP A 280 -15.43 2.82 -4.28
N VAL A 281 -14.34 3.60 -4.22
CA VAL A 281 -12.98 3.05 -4.29
C VAL A 281 -12.69 2.14 -3.09
N LEU A 282 -13.15 2.48 -1.88
CA LEU A 282 -13.01 1.59 -0.73
C LEU A 282 -13.79 0.28 -0.93
N LYS A 283 -15.00 0.33 -1.51
CA LYS A 283 -15.81 -0.86 -1.83
C LYS A 283 -15.13 -1.72 -2.90
N GLU A 284 -14.58 -1.10 -3.96
CA GLU A 284 -13.81 -1.77 -5.01
C GLU A 284 -12.54 -2.45 -4.46
N SER A 285 -11.97 -1.94 -3.37
CA SER A 285 -10.79 -2.53 -2.72
C SER A 285 -11.10 -3.76 -1.84
N LEU A 286 -12.35 -3.98 -1.42
CA LEU A 286 -12.71 -5.09 -0.51
C LEU A 286 -12.27 -6.49 -0.98
N PRO A 287 -12.31 -6.83 -2.29
CA PRO A 287 -11.84 -8.14 -2.75
C PRO A 287 -10.33 -8.38 -2.54
N LEU A 288 -9.52 -7.34 -2.24
CA LEU A 288 -8.13 -7.53 -1.80
C LEU A 288 -8.04 -8.40 -0.55
N PHE A 289 -9.02 -8.36 0.36
CA PHE A 289 -9.05 -9.27 1.50
C PHE A 289 -9.27 -10.71 1.09
N SER A 290 -10.10 -10.97 0.07
CA SER A 290 -10.29 -12.32 -0.48
C SER A 290 -9.00 -12.85 -1.11
N LEU A 291 -8.26 -11.97 -1.80
CA LEU A 291 -6.95 -12.27 -2.37
C LEU A 291 -5.94 -12.59 -1.26
N LEU A 292 -5.80 -11.72 -0.26
CA LEU A 292 -4.94 -11.92 0.91
C LEU A 292 -5.33 -13.18 1.70
N ALA A 293 -6.61 -13.53 1.72
CA ALA A 293 -7.11 -14.72 2.38
C ALA A 293 -6.65 -16.05 1.73
N THR A 294 -5.99 -16.00 0.57
CA THR A 294 -5.33 -17.16 -0.05
C THR A 294 -3.89 -17.37 0.43
N MET A 295 -3.33 -16.43 1.20
CA MET A 295 -2.02 -16.59 1.83
C MET A 295 -2.08 -17.71 2.88
N GLN A 296 -1.02 -18.52 2.92
CA GLN A 296 -0.86 -19.59 3.88
C GLN A 296 -0.53 -19.00 5.27
N PRO A 297 -1.26 -19.35 6.35
CA PRO A 297 -0.98 -18.84 7.69
C PRO A 297 0.44 -19.17 8.19
N GLU A 298 1.00 -20.32 7.80
CA GLU A 298 2.40 -20.68 8.10
C GLU A 298 3.37 -19.71 7.44
N SER A 299 3.17 -19.39 6.16
CA SER A 299 4.04 -18.46 5.45
C SER A 299 4.09 -17.10 6.14
N PHE A 300 2.90 -16.56 6.47
CA PHE A 300 2.79 -15.33 7.27
C PHE A 300 3.51 -15.44 8.62
N ARG A 301 3.39 -16.58 9.32
CA ARG A 301 4.06 -16.80 10.61
C ARG A 301 5.57 -16.84 10.53
N ILE A 302 6.14 -17.26 9.41
CA ILE A 302 7.58 -17.32 9.22
C ILE A 302 8.12 -15.93 8.90
N PHE A 303 7.66 -15.28 7.81
CA PHE A 303 8.26 -13.99 7.43
C PHE A 303 7.97 -12.87 8.43
N ARG A 304 6.85 -12.91 9.18
CA ARG A 304 6.54 -11.88 10.19
C ARG A 304 7.57 -11.80 11.32
N GLN A 305 8.40 -12.83 11.51
CA GLN A 305 9.50 -12.79 12.48
C GLN A 305 10.55 -11.75 12.09
N PHE A 306 10.62 -11.43 10.80
CA PHE A 306 11.54 -10.45 10.23
C PHE A 306 10.86 -9.12 9.91
N THR A 307 9.62 -8.90 10.36
CA THR A 307 8.92 -7.62 10.19
C THR A 307 8.71 -6.89 11.52
N ASP A 308 9.48 -7.23 12.56
CA ASP A 308 9.42 -6.52 13.83
C ASP A 308 9.76 -5.02 13.64
N GLY A 309 9.02 -4.13 14.29
CA GLY A 309 9.07 -2.68 14.06
C GLY A 309 8.20 -2.16 12.90
N ALA A 310 7.80 -3.01 11.95
CA ALA A 310 6.90 -2.65 10.85
C ALA A 310 5.47 -3.18 11.09
N SER A 311 4.49 -2.28 11.07
CA SER A 311 3.08 -2.64 11.24
C SER A 311 2.14 -1.70 10.53
N ALA A 312 1.03 -2.23 9.99
CA ALA A 312 -0.03 -1.44 9.37
C ALA A 312 -0.62 -0.36 10.30
N ILE A 313 -0.39 -0.45 11.62
CA ILE A 313 -0.71 0.64 12.55
C ILE A 313 0.07 1.93 12.26
N GLN A 314 1.20 1.88 11.56
CA GLN A 314 1.96 3.04 11.09
C GLN A 314 1.49 3.57 9.72
N SER A 315 0.43 3.01 9.13
CA SER A 315 -0.12 3.53 7.85
C SER A 315 -0.61 4.97 7.99
N GLU A 316 0.18 5.94 7.54
CA GLU A 316 -0.20 7.37 7.55
C GLU A 316 -1.42 7.64 6.67
N GLY A 317 -1.50 7.00 5.50
CA GLY A 317 -2.63 7.16 4.58
C GLY A 317 -3.96 6.81 5.25
N TYR A 318 -3.98 5.72 6.03
CA TYR A 318 -5.17 5.31 6.77
C TYR A 318 -5.63 6.38 7.77
N LYS A 319 -4.71 6.91 8.59
CA LYS A 319 -5.07 7.87 9.65
C LYS A 319 -5.36 9.24 9.07
N THR A 320 -4.72 9.57 7.94
CA THR A 320 -4.98 10.83 7.23
C THR A 320 -6.42 10.86 6.72
N PHE A 321 -6.89 9.82 6.01
CA PHE A 321 -8.29 9.81 5.58
C PHE A 321 -9.25 9.75 6.77
N GLU A 322 -8.95 8.96 7.81
CA GLU A 322 -9.76 8.89 9.04
C GLU A 322 -9.93 10.30 9.63
N SER A 323 -8.83 11.06 9.72
CA SER A 323 -8.81 12.42 10.27
C SER A 323 -9.48 13.48 9.39
N PHE A 324 -9.63 13.24 8.09
CA PHE A 324 -10.38 14.15 7.21
C PHE A 324 -11.89 13.94 7.29
N CYS A 325 -12.38 12.78 7.76
CA CYS A 325 -13.81 12.55 7.92
C CYS A 325 -14.39 13.36 9.09
N SER A 326 -13.77 13.24 10.27
CA SER A 326 -14.09 14.03 11.46
C SER A 326 -12.88 14.12 12.38
N THR A 327 -12.86 15.11 13.26
CA THR A 327 -11.80 15.24 14.28
C THR A 327 -11.84 14.03 15.21
N PRO A 328 -10.79 13.18 15.24
CA PRO A 328 -10.80 12.00 16.08
C PRO A 328 -10.92 12.37 17.57
N LEU A 329 -11.67 11.58 18.32
CA LEU A 329 -11.81 11.75 19.78
C LEU A 329 -10.44 11.67 20.46
N ARG A 330 -10.29 12.34 21.61
CA ARG A 330 -9.00 12.39 22.34
C ARG A 330 -8.43 10.99 22.64
N ALA A 331 -9.27 10.07 23.09
CA ALA A 331 -8.86 8.67 23.34
C ALA A 331 -8.32 7.97 22.07
N ARG A 332 -8.83 8.32 20.89
CA ARG A 332 -8.33 7.81 19.61
C ARG A 332 -6.99 8.47 19.24
N LEU A 333 -6.84 9.78 19.44
CA LEU A 333 -5.60 10.52 19.17
C LEU A 333 -4.43 10.14 20.08
N ASP A 334 -4.73 9.72 21.30
CA ASP A 334 -3.71 9.26 22.26
C ASP A 334 -3.49 7.74 22.19
N SER A 335 -4.18 7.04 21.30
CA SER A 335 -3.96 5.61 21.06
C SER A 335 -2.68 5.35 20.27
N ALA A 336 -2.15 4.13 20.39
CA ALA A 336 -1.01 3.62 19.62
C ALA A 336 -1.12 3.90 18.10
N ALA A 337 -2.34 4.01 17.58
CA ALA A 337 -2.64 4.27 16.18
C ALA A 337 -2.20 5.64 15.68
N PHE A 338 -2.37 6.67 16.49
CA PHE A 338 -2.04 8.06 16.14
C PHE A 338 -0.66 8.46 16.66
N THR A 339 -0.20 7.85 17.77
CA THR A 339 1.18 8.05 18.23
C THR A 339 2.20 7.47 17.26
N SER A 340 1.86 6.42 16.52
CA SER A 340 2.71 5.83 15.48
C SER A 340 2.75 6.61 14.16
N VAL A 341 2.00 7.72 14.03
CA VAL A 341 1.96 8.58 12.84
C VAL A 341 2.05 10.06 13.25
N PRO A 342 3.19 10.49 13.81
CA PRO A 342 3.32 11.78 14.49
C PRO A 342 2.97 12.97 13.61
N ARG A 343 3.27 12.91 12.30
CA ARG A 343 2.91 13.95 11.32
C ARG A 343 1.39 14.14 11.19
N VAL A 344 0.65 13.03 11.09
CA VAL A 344 -0.82 13.06 11.00
C VAL A 344 -1.42 13.56 12.30
N ARG A 345 -0.90 13.08 13.45
CA ARG A 345 -1.36 13.51 14.78
C ARG A 345 -1.12 15.00 15.01
N ALA A 346 0.05 15.53 14.65
CA ALA A 346 0.36 16.95 14.77
C ALA A 346 -0.64 17.80 13.98
N ALA A 347 -0.89 17.47 12.72
CA ALA A 347 -1.86 18.19 11.89
C ALA A 347 -3.28 18.18 12.48
N VAL A 348 -3.71 17.11 13.14
CA VAL A 348 -5.01 17.11 13.85
C VAL A 348 -4.99 18.06 15.04
N LEU A 349 -3.93 18.04 15.85
CA LEU A 349 -3.79 18.93 17.02
C LEU A 349 -3.69 20.40 16.62
N GLU A 350 -3.15 20.69 15.44
CA GLU A 350 -3.11 22.02 14.82
C GLU A 350 -4.44 22.47 14.23
N GLY A 351 -5.49 21.65 14.31
CA GLY A 351 -6.85 22.03 13.90
C GLY A 351 -7.18 21.70 12.45
N ARG A 352 -6.70 20.58 11.90
CA ARG A 352 -7.09 20.08 10.58
C ARG A 352 -8.61 20.17 10.36
N GLU A 353 -9.01 20.89 9.31
CA GLU A 353 -10.40 20.92 8.85
C GLU A 353 -10.87 19.54 8.38
N THR A 354 -12.14 19.24 8.61
CA THR A 354 -12.72 17.92 8.35
C THR A 354 -14.04 18.05 7.62
N VAL A 355 -14.43 17.01 6.88
CA VAL A 355 -15.70 16.99 6.15
C VAL A 355 -16.88 17.22 7.10
N GLN A 356 -16.91 16.55 8.26
CA GLN A 356 -17.97 16.75 9.24
C GLN A 356 -17.95 18.15 9.87
N GLY A 357 -16.77 18.68 10.21
CA GLY A 357 -16.64 20.00 10.82
C GLY A 357 -17.11 21.11 9.88
N THR A 358 -16.53 21.15 8.69
CA THR A 358 -16.90 22.14 7.65
C THR A 358 -18.36 21.97 7.22
N TRP A 359 -18.89 20.75 7.22
CA TRP A 359 -20.32 20.52 6.97
C TRP A 359 -21.22 21.20 8.00
N HIS A 360 -20.90 21.15 9.31
CA HIS A 360 -21.71 21.84 10.31
C HIS A 360 -21.67 23.35 10.09
N ASP A 361 -20.49 23.92 9.83
CA ASP A 361 -20.34 25.36 9.57
C ASP A 361 -21.20 25.81 8.37
N VAL A 362 -21.21 25.01 7.30
CA VAL A 362 -22.03 25.25 6.11
C VAL A 362 -23.52 25.01 6.39
N ALA A 363 -23.89 24.00 7.17
CA ALA A 363 -25.30 23.76 7.50
C ALA A 363 -25.89 24.91 8.34
N ASP A 364 -25.13 25.42 9.31
CA ASP A 364 -25.56 26.49 10.22
C ASP A 364 -25.68 27.86 9.54
N SER A 365 -24.99 28.04 8.41
CA SER A 365 -25.00 29.29 7.65
C SER A 365 -26.31 29.58 6.90
N GLY A 366 -27.16 28.57 6.70
CA GLY A 366 -28.51 28.71 6.12
C GLY A 366 -28.60 28.87 4.59
N TRP A 367 -27.49 28.86 3.85
CA TRP A 367 -27.48 28.98 2.37
C TRP A 367 -27.37 27.64 1.62
N LEU A 368 -27.24 26.53 2.35
CA LEU A 368 -27.14 25.20 1.77
C LEU A 368 -28.47 24.74 1.16
N LYS A 369 -28.44 24.32 -0.11
CA LYS A 369 -29.61 23.73 -0.79
C LYS A 369 -29.89 22.33 -0.21
N GLU A 370 -31.17 22.02 0.01
CA GLU A 370 -31.58 20.71 0.55
C GLU A 370 -31.11 19.51 -0.30
N ALA A 371 -31.04 19.70 -1.62
CA ALA A 371 -30.54 18.68 -2.55
C ALA A 371 -29.04 18.38 -2.32
N ASP A 372 -28.22 19.42 -2.20
CA ASP A 372 -26.78 19.28 -1.90
C ASP A 372 -26.60 18.69 -0.51
N ALA A 373 -27.45 19.10 0.43
CA ALA A 373 -27.41 18.61 1.78
C ALA A 373 -27.66 17.09 1.87
N THR A 374 -28.70 16.65 1.16
CA THR A 374 -29.06 15.24 1.01
C THR A 374 -27.94 14.44 0.35
N ALA A 375 -27.32 14.99 -0.70
CA ALA A 375 -26.24 14.31 -1.42
C ALA A 375 -25.00 14.08 -0.54
N VAL A 376 -24.57 15.08 0.24
CA VAL A 376 -23.42 14.95 1.14
C VAL A 376 -23.70 13.92 2.24
N ARG A 377 -24.87 13.99 2.89
CA ARG A 377 -25.27 13.02 3.93
C ARG A 377 -25.33 11.60 3.38
N ALA A 378 -25.89 11.41 2.19
CA ALA A 378 -25.96 10.09 1.54
C ALA A 378 -24.55 9.54 1.24
N ALA A 379 -23.65 10.36 0.69
CA ALA A 379 -22.28 9.96 0.39
C ALA A 379 -21.49 9.58 1.65
N ALA A 380 -21.61 10.37 2.73
CA ALA A 380 -20.95 10.09 4.00
C ALA A 380 -21.51 8.82 4.68
N THR A 381 -22.83 8.60 4.63
CA THR A 381 -23.49 7.38 5.11
C THR A 381 -22.99 6.14 4.36
N GLN A 382 -22.85 6.24 3.04
CA GLN A 382 -22.29 5.18 2.22
C GLN A 382 -20.84 4.89 2.61
N LEU A 383 -20.00 5.92 2.77
CA LEU A 383 -18.61 5.77 3.17
C LEU A 383 -18.48 5.10 4.54
N GLU A 384 -19.25 5.54 5.54
CA GLU A 384 -19.31 4.91 6.86
C GLU A 384 -19.66 3.42 6.77
N SER A 385 -20.74 3.08 6.05
CA SER A 385 -21.19 1.69 5.87
C SER A 385 -20.13 0.81 5.21
N VAL A 386 -19.45 1.32 4.16
CA VAL A 386 -18.36 0.60 3.49
C VAL A 386 -17.16 0.44 4.43
N HIS A 387 -16.79 1.46 5.19
CA HIS A 387 -15.67 1.42 6.14
C HIS A 387 -15.91 0.43 7.28
N GLN A 388 -17.14 0.35 7.82
CA GLN A 388 -17.48 -0.66 8.82
C GLN A 388 -17.32 -2.08 8.27
N ARG A 389 -17.78 -2.34 7.04
CA ARG A 389 -17.57 -3.63 6.37
C ARG A 389 -16.09 -3.93 6.14
N TRP A 390 -15.30 -2.91 5.77
CA TRP A 390 -13.86 -3.02 5.62
C TRP A 390 -13.20 -3.43 6.95
N LYS A 391 -13.50 -2.74 8.05
CA LYS A 391 -12.94 -3.04 9.39
C LYS A 391 -13.29 -4.45 9.86
N GLN A 392 -14.55 -4.86 9.71
CA GLN A 392 -14.99 -6.20 10.09
C GLN A 392 -14.32 -7.30 9.26
N THR A 393 -14.12 -7.05 7.96
CA THR A 393 -13.44 -8.01 7.07
C THR A 393 -11.97 -8.12 7.42
N HIS A 394 -11.30 -6.99 7.66
CA HIS A 394 -9.93 -6.95 8.16
C HIS A 394 -9.80 -7.71 9.48
N TYR A 395 -10.68 -7.44 10.45
CA TYR A 395 -10.69 -8.11 11.75
C TYR A 395 -10.77 -9.63 11.62
N ARG A 396 -11.77 -10.14 10.88
CA ARG A 396 -11.94 -11.59 10.66
C ARG A 396 -10.71 -12.22 10.02
N LEU A 397 -10.10 -11.53 9.05
CA LEU A 397 -8.89 -12.02 8.41
C LEU A 397 -7.71 -12.02 9.38
N ALA A 398 -7.51 -10.95 10.15
CA ALA A 398 -6.44 -10.83 11.11
C ALA A 398 -6.52 -11.90 12.20
N VAL A 399 -7.71 -12.15 12.77
CA VAL A 399 -7.95 -13.24 13.74
C VAL A 399 -7.55 -14.59 13.15
N ARG A 400 -7.94 -14.85 11.90
CA ARG A 400 -7.60 -16.09 11.21
C ARG A 400 -6.09 -16.24 10.94
N MET A 401 -5.39 -15.15 10.63
CA MET A 401 -3.96 -15.19 10.30
C MET A 401 -3.06 -15.21 11.54
N ILE A 402 -3.43 -14.49 12.60
CA ILE A 402 -2.61 -14.31 13.81
C ILE A 402 -2.96 -15.34 14.89
N GLY A 403 -4.20 -15.84 14.93
CA GLY A 403 -4.72 -16.63 16.05
C GLY A 403 -4.87 -15.77 17.32
N GLU A 404 -4.59 -16.35 18.49
CA GLU A 404 -4.67 -15.68 19.81
C GLU A 404 -3.43 -14.82 20.17
N ARG A 405 -2.54 -14.52 19.22
CA ARG A 405 -1.26 -13.84 19.49
C ARG A 405 -1.35 -12.31 19.37
N THR A 406 -0.49 -11.60 20.10
CA THR A 406 -0.33 -10.13 19.99
C THR A 406 0.18 -9.71 18.61
N GLY A 407 -0.19 -8.49 18.17
CA GLY A 407 0.23 -7.92 16.89
C GLY A 407 1.67 -7.39 16.93
N THR A 408 2.32 -7.25 15.76
CA THR A 408 3.71 -6.75 15.64
C THR A 408 3.87 -5.25 15.91
N GLY A 409 2.76 -4.49 15.95
CA GLY A 409 2.77 -3.02 16.09
C GLY A 409 2.56 -2.52 17.52
N ALA A 410 3.11 -3.19 18.54
CA ALA A 410 2.96 -2.83 19.96
C ALA A 410 1.48 -2.69 20.44
N THR A 411 0.54 -3.35 19.78
CA THR A 411 -0.86 -3.46 20.22
C THR A 411 -1.15 -4.87 20.73
N GLU A 412 -2.19 -5.00 21.56
CA GLU A 412 -2.69 -6.30 22.03
C GLU A 412 -3.18 -7.22 20.89
N GLY A 413 -3.21 -6.73 19.64
CA GLY A 413 -3.63 -7.49 18.47
C GLY A 413 -5.15 -7.50 18.34
N VAL A 414 -5.77 -8.65 18.56
CA VAL A 414 -7.22 -8.86 18.40
C VAL A 414 -8.08 -7.90 19.24
N PRO A 415 -7.79 -7.68 20.54
CA PRO A 415 -8.59 -6.75 21.37
C PRO A 415 -8.57 -5.30 20.87
N TYR A 416 -7.40 -4.84 20.41
CA TYR A 416 -7.28 -3.51 19.80
C TYR A 416 -8.13 -3.41 18.52
N LEU A 417 -8.08 -4.42 17.65
CA LEU A 417 -8.87 -4.42 16.42
C LEU A 417 -10.37 -4.47 16.71
N GLU A 418 -10.80 -5.20 17.73
CA GLU A 418 -12.19 -5.23 18.19
C GLU A 418 -12.66 -3.85 18.66
N ALA A 419 -11.86 -3.17 19.50
CA ALA A 419 -12.16 -1.81 19.95
C ALA A 419 -12.28 -0.81 18.76
N VAL A 420 -11.42 -0.94 17.75
CA VAL A 420 -11.43 -0.07 16.56
C VAL A 420 -12.70 -0.25 15.70
N ILE A 421 -13.40 -1.39 15.79
CA ILE A 421 -14.69 -1.57 15.10
C ILE A 421 -15.74 -0.58 15.62
N ALA A 422 -15.68 -0.17 16.90
CA ALA A 422 -16.61 0.80 17.47
C ALA A 422 -16.43 2.23 16.92
N ASN A 423 -15.25 2.58 16.41
CA ASN A 423 -15.00 3.91 15.85
C ASN A 423 -15.94 4.21 14.65
N ARG A 424 -16.34 5.46 14.51
CA ARG A 424 -17.15 5.97 13.40
C ARG A 424 -16.40 7.09 12.70
N LEU A 425 -16.48 7.15 11.37
CA LEU A 425 -15.91 8.23 10.56
C LEU A 425 -16.69 9.53 10.74
N PHE A 426 -18.02 9.43 10.87
CA PHE A 426 -18.93 10.58 10.96
C PHE A 426 -19.88 10.48 12.17
N PRO A 427 -19.40 10.72 13.40
CA PRO A 427 -20.20 10.54 14.62
C PRO A 427 -21.48 11.37 14.71
N SER A 428 -21.56 12.56 14.10
CA SER A 428 -22.78 13.40 14.11
C SER A 428 -23.49 13.38 12.77
N LEU A 429 -22.75 13.51 11.66
CA LEU A 429 -23.32 13.70 10.32
C LEU A 429 -24.14 12.50 9.82
N VAL A 430 -23.85 11.28 10.28
CA VAL A 430 -24.60 10.06 9.91
C VAL A 430 -25.60 9.62 10.99
N ARG A 431 -25.54 10.18 12.22
CA ARG A 431 -26.45 9.78 13.32
C ARG A 431 -27.85 10.38 13.21
N GLU A 432 -28.03 11.44 12.43
CA GLU A 432 -29.30 12.16 12.31
C GLU A 432 -30.43 11.39 11.59
N THR A 433 -30.15 10.22 11.00
CA THR A 433 -31.18 9.46 10.23
C THR A 433 -31.93 8.39 11.04
N THR A 434 -31.65 8.24 12.34
CA THR A 434 -32.29 7.21 13.20
C THR A 434 -33.35 7.74 14.17
N ALA A 435 -33.72 9.01 14.05
CA ALA A 435 -34.82 9.62 14.79
C ALA A 435 -35.84 10.22 13.82
N ALA A 436 -36.61 9.35 13.17
CA ALA A 436 -37.88 9.69 12.50
C ALA A 436 -38.82 8.49 12.57
#